data_AF-A0A923Q2H5-F1
#
_entry.id   AF-A0A923Q2H5-F1
#
_cell.length_a   1.000
_cell.length_b   1.000
_cell.length_c   1.000
_cell.angle_alpha   90.00
_cell.angle_beta   90.00
_cell.angle_gamma   90.00
#
_symmetry.space_group_name_H-M   'P 1'
#
loop_
_entity.id
_entity.type
_entity.pdbx_description
1 polymer ?
#
loop_
_entity_poly.entity_id
_entity_poly.type
_entity_poly.pdbx_seq_one_letter_code
_entity_poly.pdbx_strand_id
1 'polypeptide(L)'
;MKSFDLFLYFPFVAQGLAIAVDEFYFHRKRGLPRWERIGHPMDTLSVLLCFGFVLLVPYSESALVGYIALCAVSCLLVTKDEFVHQEICTKTESWLHAVLFILHPLSFVSAGFLWHGNFGIEMLQMQTALISAFLIYQILYWSPRWVKTK
;
A
#
# COMPACT_ATOMS: atom_id res chain seq x y z
N MET A 1 -1.94 16.52 19.68
CA MET A 1 -1.37 15.23 19.26
C MET A 1 -0.53 14.72 20.40
N LYS A 2 -0.93 13.61 21.03
CA LYS A 2 -0.08 12.96 22.03
C LYS A 2 1.10 12.32 21.27
N SER A 3 2.27 12.19 21.90
CA SER A 3 3.45 11.59 21.27
C SER A 3 3.21 10.18 20.71
N PHE A 4 2.21 9.48 21.26
CA PHE A 4 1.76 8.16 20.79
C PHE A 4 1.11 8.20 19.39
N ASP A 5 0.36 9.26 19.07
CA ASP A 5 -0.34 9.40 17.79
C ASP A 5 0.66 9.52 16.63
N LEU A 6 1.78 10.22 16.86
CA LEU A 6 2.90 10.35 15.92
C LEU A 6 3.49 8.99 15.54
N PHE A 7 3.55 8.06 16.49
CA PHE A 7 4.06 6.72 16.23
C PHE A 7 3.14 5.92 15.31
N LEU A 8 1.81 6.08 15.45
CA LEU A 8 0.83 5.44 14.57
C LEU A 8 0.80 6.06 13.16
N TYR A 9 1.22 7.32 13.01
CA TYR A 9 1.29 7.97 11.69
C TYR A 9 2.55 7.60 10.90
N PHE A 10 3.62 7.20 11.60
CA PHE A 10 4.91 6.90 10.98
C PHE A 10 4.84 5.83 9.88
N PRO A 11 4.19 4.66 10.05
CA PRO A 11 4.13 3.64 9.01
C PRO A 11 3.51 4.13 7.71
N PHE A 12 2.42 4.91 7.77
CA PHE A 12 1.79 5.46 6.56
C PHE A 12 2.72 6.41 5.81
N VAL A 13 3.38 7.32 6.53
CA VAL A 13 4.29 8.30 5.91
C VAL A 13 5.52 7.61 5.33
N ALA A 14 6.13 6.71 6.11
CA ALA A 14 7.30 5.96 5.66
C ALA A 14 6.97 5.08 4.43
N GLN A 15 5.81 4.42 4.44
CA GLN A 15 5.37 3.60 3.32
C GLN A 15 5.10 4.45 2.08
N GLY A 16 4.40 5.57 2.23
CA GLY A 16 4.14 6.50 1.12
C GLY A 16 5.43 7.02 0.48
N LEU A 17 6.44 7.37 1.29
CA LEU A 17 7.74 7.80 0.78
C LEU A 17 8.49 6.68 0.07
N ALA A 18 8.48 5.46 0.64
CA ALA A 18 9.13 4.31 0.03
C ALA A 18 8.47 3.93 -1.31
N ILE A 19 7.13 3.93 -1.38
CA ILE A 19 6.37 3.73 -2.63
C ILE A 19 6.71 4.82 -3.65
N ALA A 20 6.83 6.08 -3.22
CA ALA A 20 7.18 7.18 -4.13
C ALA A 20 8.59 6.99 -4.73
N VAL A 21 9.56 6.53 -3.94
CA VAL A 21 10.90 6.20 -4.46
C VAL A 21 10.83 5.03 -5.44
N ASP A 22 10.11 3.97 -5.09
CA ASP A 22 9.92 2.80 -5.95
C ASP A 22 9.31 3.18 -7.32
N GLU A 23 8.19 3.89 -7.27
CA GLU A 23 7.43 4.28 -8.44
C GLU A 23 8.13 5.34 -9.31
N PHE A 24 8.60 6.43 -8.71
CA PHE A 24 9.10 7.57 -9.49
C PHE A 24 10.57 7.46 -9.87
N TYR A 25 11.35 6.62 -9.16
CA TYR A 25 12.74 6.38 -9.50
C TYR A 25 12.96 5.01 -10.15
N PHE A 26 12.64 3.90 -9.46
CA PHE A 26 12.96 2.56 -9.98
C PHE A 26 12.07 2.17 -11.17
N HIS A 27 10.74 2.19 -11.02
CA HIS A 27 9.81 1.81 -12.09
C HIS A 27 9.98 2.69 -13.33
N ARG A 28 10.13 4.01 -13.17
CA ARG A 28 10.35 4.89 -14.32
C ARG A 28 11.68 4.66 -15.02
N LYS A 29 12.73 4.27 -14.29
CA LYS A 29 14.04 3.97 -14.86
C LYS A 29 14.07 2.66 -15.63
N ARG A 30 13.52 1.58 -15.06
CA ARG A 30 13.55 0.24 -15.69
C ARG A 30 12.35 -0.04 -16.61
N GLY A 31 11.26 0.69 -16.44
CA GLY A 31 9.96 0.42 -17.06
C GLY A 31 9.21 -0.68 -16.31
N LEU A 32 7.87 -0.68 -16.43
CA LEU A 32 7.03 -1.64 -15.71
C LEU A 32 6.63 -2.82 -16.63
N PRO A 33 6.98 -4.07 -16.30
CA PRO A 33 6.50 -5.29 -16.97
C PRO A 33 4.99 -5.46 -16.91
N ARG A 34 4.42 -6.27 -17.82
CA ARG A 34 2.95 -6.48 -17.89
C ARG A 34 2.35 -7.04 -16.60
N TRP A 35 3.07 -7.91 -15.90
CA TRP A 35 2.62 -8.51 -14.65
C TRP A 35 2.40 -7.44 -13.57
N GLU A 36 3.42 -6.62 -13.31
CA GLU A 36 3.37 -5.53 -12.33
C GLU A 36 2.33 -4.45 -12.70
N ARG A 37 2.07 -4.19 -14.00
CA ARG A 37 1.02 -3.26 -14.44
C ARG A 37 -0.38 -3.67 -14.00
N ILE A 38 -0.62 -4.96 -13.79
CA ILE A 38 -1.90 -5.50 -13.31
C ILE A 38 -1.82 -5.73 -11.79
N GLY A 39 -0.68 -6.27 -11.33
CA GLY A 39 -0.42 -6.53 -9.91
C GLY A 39 -0.54 -5.27 -9.05
N HIS A 40 0.14 -4.18 -9.41
CA HIS A 40 0.19 -2.98 -8.57
C HIS A 40 -1.18 -2.31 -8.37
N PRO A 41 -2.05 -2.18 -9.40
CA PRO A 41 -3.43 -1.75 -9.17
C PRO A 41 -4.23 -2.69 -8.25
N MET A 42 -4.01 -4.01 -8.34
CA MET A 42 -4.69 -4.98 -7.46
C MET A 42 -4.24 -4.83 -6.00
N ASP A 43 -2.95 -4.62 -5.75
CA ASP A 43 -2.41 -4.36 -4.42
C ASP A 43 -2.92 -3.05 -3.83
N THR A 44 -2.96 -2.01 -4.66
CA THR A 44 -3.48 -0.70 -4.24
C THR A 44 -4.96 -0.80 -3.92
N LEU A 45 -5.73 -1.57 -4.70
CA LEU A 45 -7.13 -1.84 -4.43
C LEU A 45 -7.32 -2.65 -3.13
N SER A 46 -6.48 -3.65 -2.84
CA SER A 46 -6.60 -4.41 -1.59
C SER A 46 -6.36 -3.55 -0.36
N VAL A 47 -5.42 -2.60 -0.41
CA VAL A 47 -5.23 -1.59 0.64
C VAL A 47 -6.47 -0.69 0.78
N LEU A 48 -7.04 -0.20 -0.34
CA LEU A 48 -8.26 0.61 -0.32
C LEU A 48 -9.45 -0.15 0.29
N LEU A 49 -9.57 -1.45 0.05
CA LEU A 49 -10.59 -2.27 0.71
C LEU A 49 -10.38 -2.35 2.22
N CYS A 50 -9.13 -2.50 2.68
CA CYS A 50 -8.81 -2.49 4.11
C CYS A 50 -9.15 -1.14 4.77
N PHE A 51 -8.76 -0.02 4.16
CA PHE A 51 -9.05 1.31 4.72
C PHE A 51 -10.52 1.69 4.59
N GLY A 52 -11.16 1.32 3.48
CA GLY A 52 -12.60 1.48 3.29
C GLY A 52 -13.39 0.71 4.35
N PHE A 53 -12.97 -0.51 4.70
CA PHE A 53 -13.58 -1.28 5.79
C PHE A 53 -13.50 -0.52 7.11
N VAL A 54 -12.31 -0.04 7.49
CA VAL A 54 -12.11 0.75 8.72
C VAL A 54 -12.95 2.04 8.74
N LEU A 55 -13.06 2.73 7.61
CA LEU A 55 -13.78 4.00 7.52
C LEU A 55 -15.31 3.84 7.52
N LEU A 56 -15.82 2.70 7.06
CA LEU A 56 -17.26 2.49 6.82
C LEU A 56 -17.91 1.54 7.83
N VAL A 57 -17.14 0.68 8.48
CA VAL A 57 -17.64 -0.32 9.43
C VAL A 57 -17.34 0.14 10.86
N PRO A 58 -18.34 0.26 11.75
CA PRO A 58 -18.09 0.55 13.16
C PRO A 58 -17.25 -0.54 13.81
N TYR A 59 -16.37 -0.15 14.74
CA TYR A 59 -15.54 -1.11 15.45
C TYR A 59 -16.39 -2.09 16.29
N SER A 60 -16.08 -3.37 16.15
CA SER A 60 -16.55 -4.46 17.02
C SER A 60 -15.54 -5.61 16.98
N GLU A 61 -15.58 -6.51 17.96
CA GLU A 61 -14.69 -7.68 17.99
C GLU A 61 -14.87 -8.59 16.77
N SER A 62 -16.11 -8.73 16.27
CA SER A 62 -16.38 -9.51 15.06
C SER A 62 -15.88 -8.81 13.79
N ALA A 63 -16.03 -7.49 13.71
CA ALA A 63 -15.51 -6.71 12.58
C ALA A 63 -13.97 -6.72 12.57
N LEU A 64 -13.32 -6.75 13.73
CA LEU A 64 -11.86 -6.88 13.84
C LEU A 64 -11.34 -8.17 13.19
N VAL A 65 -12.02 -9.30 13.36
CA VAL A 65 -11.66 -10.56 12.68
C VAL A 65 -11.72 -10.41 11.16
N GLY A 66 -12.79 -9.77 10.65
CA GLY A 66 -12.93 -9.47 9.23
C GLY A 66 -11.82 -8.55 8.71
N TYR A 67 -11.48 -7.50 9.46
CA TYR A 67 -10.40 -6.59 9.13
C TYR A 67 -9.04 -7.29 9.08
N ILE A 68 -8.72 -8.13 10.08
CA ILE A 68 -7.47 -8.91 10.10
C ILE A 68 -7.40 -9.86 8.89
N ALA A 69 -8.50 -10.50 8.52
CA ALA A 69 -8.55 -11.36 7.35
C ALA A 69 -8.27 -10.58 6.05
N LEU A 70 -8.88 -9.39 5.88
CA LEU A 70 -8.59 -8.51 4.74
C LEU A 70 -7.13 -8.08 4.69
N CYS A 71 -6.56 -7.70 5.84
CA CYS A 71 -5.15 -7.30 5.93
C CYS A 71 -4.22 -8.45 5.58
N ALA A 72 -4.49 -9.67 6.07
CA ALA A 72 -3.70 -10.85 5.75
C ALA A 72 -3.76 -11.18 4.25
N VAL A 73 -4.93 -11.08 3.63
CA VAL A 73 -5.09 -11.25 2.17
C VAL A 73 -4.29 -10.18 1.42
N SER A 74 -4.35 -8.91 1.83
CA SER A 74 -3.56 -7.84 1.21
C SER A 74 -2.06 -8.07 1.36
N CYS A 75 -1.59 -8.48 2.55
CA CYS A 75 -0.18 -8.81 2.78
C CYS A 75 0.27 -9.98 1.90
N LEU A 76 -0.54 -11.03 1.74
CA LEU A 76 -0.20 -12.15 0.86
C LEU A 76 -0.19 -11.71 -0.61
N LEU A 77 -1.15 -10.87 -1.03
CA LEU A 77 -1.26 -10.39 -2.39
C LEU A 77 0.01 -9.66 -2.86
N VAL A 78 0.60 -8.79 -2.04
CA VAL A 78 1.84 -8.07 -2.42
C VAL A 78 3.05 -9.01 -2.56
N THR A 79 3.05 -10.18 -1.91
CA THR A 79 4.19 -11.13 -2.03
C THR A 79 4.28 -11.78 -3.40
N LYS A 80 3.19 -11.79 -4.20
CA LYS A 80 3.19 -12.38 -5.55
C LYS A 80 4.19 -11.72 -6.49
N ASP A 81 4.56 -10.46 -6.25
CA ASP A 81 5.46 -9.72 -7.14
C ASP A 81 6.93 -10.06 -6.90
N GLU A 82 7.25 -10.68 -5.75
CA GLU A 82 8.62 -11.10 -5.44
C GLU A 82 9.17 -12.11 -6.46
N PHE A 83 8.32 -12.97 -7.02
CA PHE A 83 8.74 -13.90 -8.08
C PHE A 83 9.30 -13.18 -9.31
N VAL A 84 8.74 -12.01 -9.64
CA VAL A 84 9.19 -11.18 -10.77
C VAL A 84 10.35 -10.29 -10.33
N HIS A 85 10.29 -9.72 -9.12
CA HIS A 85 11.32 -8.83 -8.60
C HIS A 85 12.70 -9.49 -8.54
N GLN A 86 12.77 -10.79 -8.20
CA GLN A 86 14.03 -11.53 -8.17
C GLN A 86 14.76 -11.59 -9.52
N GLU A 87 14.04 -11.46 -10.62
CA GLU A 87 14.60 -11.53 -11.97
C GLU A 87 15.07 -10.16 -12.48
N ILE A 88 14.42 -9.07 -12.06
CA ILE A 88 14.56 -7.75 -12.70
C ILE A 88 15.06 -6.63 -11.78
N CYS A 89 14.92 -6.78 -10.46
CA CYS A 89 15.24 -5.72 -9.52
C CYS A 89 16.73 -5.69 -9.21
N THR A 90 17.24 -4.47 -9.01
CA THR A 90 18.60 -4.30 -8.46
C THR A 90 18.61 -4.60 -6.96
N LYS A 91 19.77 -4.90 -6.38
CA LYS A 91 19.91 -5.13 -4.93
C LYS A 91 19.30 -4.02 -4.07
N THR A 92 19.43 -2.77 -4.51
CA THR A 92 18.90 -1.60 -3.78
C THR A 92 17.37 -1.53 -3.87
N GLU A 93 16.81 -1.88 -5.02
CA GLU A 93 15.36 -1.98 -5.23
C GLU A 93 14.77 -3.13 -4.40
N SER A 94 15.39 -4.31 -4.43
CA SER A 94 14.98 -5.44 -3.57
C SER A 94 15.04 -5.10 -2.08
N TRP A 95 16.04 -4.32 -1.65
CA TRP A 95 16.09 -3.82 -0.27
C TRP A 95 14.92 -2.87 0.05
N LEU A 96 14.57 -1.97 -0.88
CA LEU A 96 13.41 -1.09 -0.72
C LEU A 96 12.11 -1.91 -0.62
N HIS A 97 11.97 -2.96 -1.41
CA HIS A 97 10.83 -3.89 -1.35
C HIS A 97 10.74 -4.62 -0.01
N ALA A 98 11.87 -5.06 0.55
CA ALA A 98 11.90 -5.64 1.90
C ALA A 98 11.43 -4.64 2.97
N VAL A 99 11.80 -3.37 2.85
CA VAL A 99 11.30 -2.29 3.73
C VAL A 99 9.79 -2.11 3.55
N LEU A 100 9.29 -2.10 2.31
CA LEU A 100 7.86 -2.01 2.01
C LEU A 100 7.07 -3.19 2.58
N PHE A 101 7.60 -4.42 2.54
CA PHE A 101 6.96 -5.59 3.15
C PHE A 101 6.84 -5.50 4.67
N ILE A 102 7.75 -4.79 5.33
CA ILE A 102 7.64 -4.52 6.78
C ILE A 102 6.62 -3.42 7.05
N LEU A 103 6.65 -2.34 6.26
CA LEU A 103 5.77 -1.19 6.46
C LEU A 103 4.30 -1.51 6.18
N HIS A 104 4.02 -2.39 5.21
CA HIS A 104 2.67 -2.76 4.80
C HIS A 104 1.79 -3.27 5.96
N PRO A 105 2.16 -4.34 6.70
CA PRO A 105 1.39 -4.78 7.85
C PRO A 105 1.40 -3.76 9.00
N LEU A 106 2.47 -2.97 9.17
CA LEU A 106 2.52 -1.92 10.21
C LEU A 106 1.51 -0.79 9.94
N SER A 107 1.30 -0.43 8.68
CA SER A 107 0.26 0.53 8.27
C SER A 107 -1.14 0.00 8.60
N PHE A 108 -1.39 -1.30 8.41
CA PHE A 108 -2.66 -1.92 8.80
C PHE A 108 -2.85 -1.98 10.31
N VAL A 109 -1.81 -2.38 11.07
CA VAL A 109 -1.87 -2.36 12.53
C VAL A 109 -2.17 -0.95 13.04
N SER A 110 -1.51 0.06 12.46
CA SER A 110 -1.76 1.46 12.82
C SER A 110 -3.19 1.88 12.51
N ALA A 111 -3.72 1.53 11.34
CA ALA A 111 -5.12 1.81 10.98
C ALA A 111 -6.11 1.11 11.93
N GLY A 112 -5.83 -0.13 12.35
CA GLY A 112 -6.62 -0.84 13.35
C GLY A 112 -6.66 -0.15 14.71
N PHE A 113 -5.53 0.39 15.18
CA PHE A 113 -5.49 1.17 16.42
C PHE A 113 -6.26 2.50 16.33
N LEU A 114 -6.10 3.22 15.21
CA LEU A 114 -6.86 4.46 14.94
C LEU A 114 -8.37 4.19 14.90
N TRP A 115 -8.77 3.09 14.25
CA TRP A 115 -10.15 2.62 14.16
C TRP A 115 -10.74 2.29 15.54
N HIS A 116 -10.04 1.45 16.32
CA HIS A 116 -10.47 1.06 17.65
C HIS A 116 -10.62 2.25 18.60
N GLY A 117 -9.67 3.19 18.55
CA GLY A 117 -9.71 4.38 19.41
C GLY A 117 -10.63 5.49 18.89
N ASN A 118 -11.21 5.35 17.70
CA ASN A 118 -12.02 6.36 17.02
C ASN A 118 -11.33 7.75 16.96
N PHE A 119 -10.06 7.79 16.59
CA PHE A 119 -9.28 9.02 16.44
C PHE A 119 -8.40 8.95 15.19
N GLY A 120 -7.97 10.11 14.68
CA GLY A 120 -7.14 10.18 13.47
C GLY A 120 -7.86 9.66 12.21
N ILE A 121 -9.19 9.70 12.21
CA ILE A 121 -10.01 9.30 11.05
C ILE A 121 -9.71 10.21 9.85
N GLU A 122 -9.39 11.49 10.08
CA GLU A 122 -9.00 12.43 9.02
C GLU A 122 -7.71 11.99 8.32
N MET A 123 -6.76 11.42 9.07
CA MET A 123 -5.54 10.86 8.51
C MET A 123 -5.85 9.64 7.62
N LEU A 124 -6.74 8.75 8.07
CA LEU A 124 -7.16 7.60 7.27
C LEU A 124 -7.91 8.04 6.00
N GLN A 125 -8.80 9.04 6.09
CA GLN A 125 -9.47 9.63 4.92
C GLN A 125 -8.47 10.24 3.94
N MET A 126 -7.48 10.99 4.43
CA MET A 126 -6.41 11.56 3.60
C MET A 126 -5.61 10.44 2.91
N GLN A 127 -5.21 9.40 3.64
CA GLN A 127 -4.49 8.27 3.07
C GLN A 127 -5.33 7.54 2.02
N THR A 128 -6.59 7.27 2.28
CA THR A 128 -7.52 6.68 1.30
C THR A 128 -7.63 7.53 0.04
N ALA A 129 -7.71 8.86 0.18
CA ALA A 129 -7.76 9.77 -0.97
C ALA A 129 -6.46 9.74 -1.79
N LEU A 130 -5.30 9.78 -1.12
CA LEU A 130 -3.99 9.69 -1.77
C LEU A 130 -3.79 8.36 -2.49
N ILE A 131 -4.14 7.24 -1.85
CA ILE A 131 -4.04 5.89 -2.43
C ILE A 131 -5.00 5.75 -3.61
N SER A 132 -6.20 6.33 -3.53
CA SER A 132 -7.15 6.35 -4.66
C SER A 132 -6.60 7.15 -5.84
N ALA A 133 -6.01 8.34 -5.58
CA ALA A 133 -5.34 9.12 -6.62
C ALA A 133 -4.15 8.36 -7.23
N PHE A 134 -3.41 7.62 -6.40
CA PHE A 134 -2.30 6.79 -6.83
C PHE A 134 -2.75 5.61 -7.71
N LEU A 135 -3.85 4.94 -7.35
CA LEU A 135 -4.46 3.88 -8.18
C LEU A 135 -4.84 4.41 -9.56
N ILE A 136 -5.49 5.58 -9.61
CA ILE A 136 -5.86 6.23 -10.87
C ILE A 136 -4.59 6.54 -11.69
N TYR A 137 -3.57 7.10 -11.04
CA TYR A 137 -2.28 7.35 -11.68
C TYR A 137 -1.65 6.06 -12.25
N GLN A 138 -1.60 4.96 -11.48
CA GLN A 138 -1.05 3.68 -11.93
C GLN A 138 -1.77 3.16 -13.17
N ILE A 139 -3.11 3.19 -13.16
CA ILE A 139 -3.94 2.74 -14.28
C ILE A 139 -3.69 3.60 -15.52
N LEU A 140 -3.67 4.93 -15.37
CA LEU A 140 -3.54 5.85 -16.51
C LEU A 140 -2.13 5.87 -17.09
N TYR A 141 -1.11 5.99 -16.23
CA TYR A 141 0.29 6.16 -16.65
C TYR A 141 0.87 4.87 -17.22
N TRP A 142 0.61 3.72 -16.57
CA TRP A 142 1.14 2.42 -17.02
C TRP A 142 0.23 1.69 -18.01
N SER A 143 -0.87 2.31 -18.44
CA SER A 143 -1.74 1.77 -19.49
C SER A 143 -0.94 1.44 -20.76
N PRO A 144 -1.24 0.33 -21.47
CA PRO A 144 -0.53 -0.10 -22.67
C PRO A 144 -0.39 0.96 -23.77
N ARG A 145 -1.25 1.99 -23.76
CA ARG A 145 -1.22 3.10 -24.73
C ARG A 145 0.02 3.99 -24.61
N TRP A 146 0.67 4.02 -23.44
CA TRP A 146 1.67 5.06 -23.11
C TRP A 146 3.09 4.54 -22.88
N VAL A 147 3.27 3.24 -22.68
CA VAL A 147 4.56 2.66 -22.30
C VAL A 147 5.07 1.73 -23.38
N LYS A 148 6.06 2.22 -24.14
CA LYS A 148 6.86 1.41 -25.07
C LYS A 148 7.45 0.25 -24.29
N THR A 149 6.97 -0.96 -24.54
CA THR A 149 7.67 -2.19 -24.18
C THR A 149 9.04 -2.12 -24.84
N LYS A 150 10.11 -2.09 -24.04
CA LYS A 150 11.41 -2.52 -24.54
C LYS A 150 11.38 -4.03 -24.71
#